data_AF-A0A428UPW7-F1
#
_entry.id   AF-A0A428UPW7-F1
#
_cell.length_a   1.000
_cell.length_b   1.000
_cell.length_c   1.000
_cell.angle_alpha   90.00
_cell.angle_beta   90.00
_cell.angle_gamma   90.00
#
_symmetry.space_group_name_H-M   'P 1'
#
loop_
_entity.id
_entity.type
_entity.pdbx_description
1 polymer ?
#
loop_
_entity_poly.entity_id
_entity_poly.type
_entity_poly.pdbx_seq_one_letter_code
_entity_poly.pdbx_strand_id
1 'polypeptide(L)'
;MENGQAPKPKKINHPRTSRPKPPPPGNEEASTVLNLGEFQEVDTLTLSEAALVLNALVAKRRNDRKNVNETEMLNQTLTYLDHFARFTQKENVEAVERLLSAHKNLAKFERAQLGSLCCEKRRRGKDSDPVTSRQDQGRGSPGSPR
;
A
#
# COMPACT_ATOMS: atom_id res chain seq x y z
N MET A 1 -2.79 -77.21 -16.80
CA MET A 1 -3.70 -76.41 -15.95
C MET A 1 -3.00 -75.08 -15.70
N GLU A 2 -3.16 -74.12 -16.60
CA GLU A 2 -2.49 -72.81 -16.52
C GLU A 2 -3.48 -71.80 -15.95
N ASN A 3 -3.17 -71.27 -14.76
CA ASN A 3 -4.06 -70.43 -13.97
C ASN A 3 -4.15 -69.01 -14.58
N GLY A 4 -5.36 -68.60 -14.94
CA GLY A 4 -5.67 -67.25 -15.42
C GLY A 4 -5.68 -66.23 -14.27
N GLN A 5 -4.73 -65.30 -14.28
CA GLN A 5 -4.73 -64.15 -13.37
C GLN A 5 -5.52 -63.00 -14.00
N ALA A 6 -6.69 -62.68 -13.44
CA ALA A 6 -7.50 -61.54 -13.87
C ALA A 6 -6.78 -60.19 -13.61
N PRO A 7 -6.87 -59.21 -14.52
CA PRO A 7 -6.20 -57.92 -14.35
C PRO A 7 -6.90 -57.07 -13.28
N LYS A 8 -6.13 -56.55 -12.32
CA LYS A 8 -6.62 -55.65 -11.25
C LYS A 8 -6.95 -54.24 -11.82
N PRO A 9 -7.98 -53.55 -11.30
CA PRO A 9 -8.39 -52.24 -11.82
C PRO A 9 -7.34 -51.17 -11.53
N LYS A 10 -7.00 -50.38 -12.56
CA LYS A 10 -6.07 -49.25 -12.48
C LYS A 10 -6.76 -48.09 -11.74
N LYS A 11 -6.20 -47.65 -10.61
CA LYS A 11 -6.66 -46.44 -9.90
C LYS A 11 -6.36 -45.21 -10.74
N ILE A 12 -7.39 -44.50 -11.19
CA ILE A 12 -7.24 -43.24 -11.93
C ILE A 12 -7.04 -42.13 -10.90
N ASN A 13 -5.81 -41.63 -10.78
CA ASN A 13 -5.52 -40.43 -9.98
C ASN A 13 -5.91 -39.20 -10.80
N HIS A 14 -7.02 -38.56 -10.47
CA HIS A 14 -7.36 -37.26 -11.05
C HIS A 14 -6.37 -36.22 -10.51
N PRO A 15 -5.79 -35.37 -11.37
CA PRO A 15 -5.02 -34.23 -10.89
C PRO A 15 -5.94 -33.34 -10.05
N ARG A 16 -5.49 -33.00 -8.83
CA ARG A 16 -6.24 -32.16 -7.90
C ARG A 16 -6.42 -30.77 -8.53
N THR A 17 -7.59 -30.50 -9.11
CA THR A 17 -7.95 -29.21 -9.74
C THR A 17 -8.32 -28.12 -8.73
N SER A 18 -8.14 -28.38 -7.43
CA SER A 18 -8.44 -27.40 -6.38
C SER A 18 -7.36 -26.33 -6.34
N ARG A 19 -7.74 -25.11 -6.76
CA ARG A 19 -7.02 -23.88 -6.41
C ARG A 19 -6.89 -23.81 -4.87
N PRO A 20 -5.69 -23.55 -4.32
CA PRO A 20 -5.53 -23.30 -2.91
C PRO A 20 -6.51 -22.20 -2.45
N LYS A 21 -7.14 -22.42 -1.29
CA LYS A 21 -8.02 -21.41 -0.70
C LYS A 21 -7.17 -20.14 -0.48
N PRO A 22 -7.65 -18.95 -0.85
CA PRO A 22 -6.91 -17.72 -0.58
C PRO A 22 -6.57 -17.67 0.93
N PRO A 23 -5.39 -17.17 1.30
CA PRO A 23 -5.06 -16.98 2.70
C PRO A 23 -6.20 -16.19 3.37
N PRO A 24 -6.53 -16.51 4.64
CA PRO A 24 -7.47 -15.69 5.38
C PRO A 24 -7.06 -14.21 5.26
N PRO A 25 -8.01 -13.27 5.05
CA PRO A 25 -7.68 -11.85 5.07
C PRO A 25 -6.87 -11.59 6.36
N GLY A 26 -5.65 -11.08 6.16
CA GLY A 26 -4.63 -11.08 7.18
C GLY A 26 -4.94 -10.07 8.27
N ASN A 27 -4.16 -10.11 9.33
CA ASN A 27 -4.27 -9.17 10.45
C ASN A 27 -3.62 -7.82 10.07
N GLU A 28 -3.93 -7.28 8.88
CA GLU A 28 -3.30 -6.08 8.35
C GLU A 28 -3.69 -4.86 9.19
N GLU A 29 -2.71 -4.22 9.81
CA GLU A 29 -2.89 -3.09 10.70
C GLU A 29 -1.87 -1.98 10.38
N ALA A 30 -2.38 -0.80 10.04
CA ALA A 30 -1.60 0.43 9.94
C ALA A 30 -1.48 1.11 11.33
N SER A 31 -0.90 0.37 12.29
CA SER A 31 -0.70 0.83 13.68
C SER A 31 0.70 1.42 13.88
N THR A 32 1.13 1.56 15.13
CA THR A 32 2.50 1.97 15.51
C THR A 32 3.58 1.11 14.87
N VAL A 33 3.27 -0.16 14.72
CA VAL A 33 4.04 -1.14 13.99
C VAL A 33 3.25 -1.44 12.74
N LEU A 34 3.80 -1.05 11.60
CA LEU A 34 3.18 -1.31 10.30
C LEU A 34 3.15 -2.83 10.06
N ASN A 35 1.95 -3.37 9.91
CA ASN A 35 1.72 -4.72 9.45
C ASN A 35 0.79 -4.67 8.25
N LEU A 36 1.33 -4.49 7.06
CA LEU A 36 0.52 -4.36 5.83
C LEU A 36 0.36 -5.70 5.10
N GLY A 37 0.79 -6.81 5.70
CA GLY A 37 0.70 -8.15 5.11
C GLY A 37 1.41 -8.20 3.74
N GLU A 38 0.66 -8.50 2.68
CA GLU A 38 1.18 -8.53 1.31
C GLU A 38 1.60 -7.15 0.77
N PHE A 39 1.22 -6.05 1.43
CA PHE A 39 1.49 -4.67 1.00
C PHE A 39 2.68 -4.01 1.70
N GLN A 40 3.46 -4.72 2.52
CA GLN A 40 4.52 -4.12 3.37
C GLN A 40 5.58 -3.33 2.59
N GLU A 41 6.03 -3.87 1.45
CA GLU A 41 7.10 -3.27 0.63
C GLU A 41 6.61 -2.84 -0.76
N VAL A 42 5.29 -2.79 -0.94
CA VAL A 42 4.66 -2.43 -2.22
C VAL A 42 4.75 -0.93 -2.44
N ASP A 43 4.89 -0.53 -3.70
CA ASP A 43 4.87 0.88 -4.07
C ASP A 43 3.51 1.49 -3.78
N THR A 44 3.54 2.68 -3.20
CA THR A 44 2.37 3.40 -2.72
C THR A 44 2.23 4.72 -3.44
N LEU A 45 0.99 5.16 -3.64
CA LEU A 45 0.69 6.44 -4.26
C LEU A 45 0.09 7.39 -3.22
N THR A 46 0.56 8.61 -3.21
CA THR A 46 -0.12 9.75 -2.61
C THR A 46 -1.40 10.06 -3.39
N LEU A 47 -2.34 10.79 -2.78
CA LEU A 47 -3.55 11.25 -3.48
C LEU A 47 -3.20 12.08 -4.74
N SER A 48 -2.14 12.87 -4.67
CA SER A 48 -1.71 13.70 -5.80
C SER A 48 -1.12 12.87 -6.95
N GLU A 49 -0.33 11.83 -6.65
CA GLU A 49 0.17 10.89 -7.67
C GLU A 49 -0.98 10.08 -8.28
N ALA A 50 -1.89 9.58 -7.44
CA ALA A 50 -3.06 8.83 -7.89
C ALA A 50 -3.93 9.67 -8.84
N ALA A 51 -4.15 10.95 -8.53
CA ALA A 51 -4.88 11.88 -9.38
C ALA A 51 -4.24 12.01 -10.76
N LEU A 52 -2.92 12.24 -10.83
CA LEU A 52 -2.20 12.37 -12.10
C LEU A 52 -2.28 11.09 -12.94
N VAL A 53 -2.03 9.94 -12.32
CA VAL A 53 -2.03 8.63 -13.01
C VAL A 53 -3.42 8.30 -13.56
N LEU A 54 -4.47 8.47 -12.74
CA LEU A 54 -5.83 8.16 -13.15
C LEU A 54 -6.32 9.11 -14.24
N ASN A 55 -6.08 10.41 -14.12
CA ASN A 55 -6.46 11.39 -15.13
C ASN A 55 -5.76 11.11 -16.47
N ALA A 56 -4.45 10.82 -16.43
CA ALA A 56 -3.71 10.44 -17.64
C ALA A 56 -4.22 9.14 -18.27
N LEU A 57 -4.55 8.13 -17.45
CA LEU A 57 -5.07 6.86 -17.92
C LEU A 57 -6.46 7.01 -18.57
N VAL A 58 -7.36 7.78 -17.96
CA VAL A 58 -8.70 8.06 -18.50
C VAL A 58 -8.59 8.84 -19.80
N ALA A 59 -7.77 9.90 -19.85
CA ALA A 59 -7.53 10.67 -21.06
C ALA A 59 -6.99 9.79 -22.21
N LYS A 60 -6.01 8.93 -21.92
CA LYS A 60 -5.46 7.99 -22.89
C LYS A 60 -6.52 7.03 -23.43
N ARG A 61 -7.37 6.46 -22.56
CA ARG A 61 -8.43 5.53 -22.99
C ARG A 61 -9.48 6.22 -23.88
N ARG A 62 -9.83 7.47 -23.57
CA ARG A 62 -10.73 8.29 -24.42
C ARG A 62 -10.11 8.53 -25.79
N ASN A 63 -8.82 8.88 -25.84
CA ASN A 63 -8.10 9.07 -27.10
C ASN A 63 -8.01 7.78 -27.94
N ASP A 64 -7.76 6.65 -27.29
CA ASP A 64 -7.69 5.32 -27.93
C ASP A 64 -9.06 4.78 -28.39
N ARG A 65 -10.16 5.55 -28.22
CA ARG A 65 -11.56 5.13 -28.46
C ARG A 65 -11.92 3.81 -27.78
N LYS A 66 -11.23 3.47 -26.70
CA LYS A 66 -11.59 2.32 -25.86
C LYS A 66 -12.71 2.75 -24.94
N ASN A 67 -13.66 1.85 -24.67
CA ASN A 67 -14.68 2.08 -23.66
C ASN A 67 -13.97 2.39 -22.34
N VAL A 68 -14.04 3.64 -21.91
CA VAL A 68 -13.79 3.99 -20.52
C VAL A 68 -14.98 3.36 -19.80
N ASN A 69 -14.75 2.28 -19.07
CA ASN A 69 -15.73 1.76 -18.15
C ASN A 69 -15.88 2.82 -17.04
N GLU A 70 -16.70 3.84 -17.30
CA GLU A 70 -17.04 4.92 -16.38
C GLU A 70 -17.95 4.35 -15.30
N THR A 71 -17.35 3.59 -14.40
CA THR A 71 -18.04 3.05 -13.24
C THR A 71 -18.31 4.18 -12.26
N GLU A 72 -19.43 4.10 -11.53
CA GLU A 72 -19.76 5.06 -10.49
C GLU A 72 -18.62 5.23 -9.47
N MET A 73 -17.99 4.12 -9.08
CA MET A 73 -16.83 4.10 -8.20
C MET A 73 -15.63 4.87 -8.78
N LEU A 74 -15.36 4.77 -10.09
CA LEU A 74 -14.29 5.55 -10.72
C LEU A 74 -14.60 7.05 -10.67
N ASN A 75 -15.84 7.44 -10.98
CA ASN A 75 -16.26 8.85 -10.93
C ASN A 75 -16.20 9.42 -9.50
N GLN A 76 -16.62 8.65 -8.50
CA GLN A 76 -16.48 9.02 -7.09
C GLN A 76 -15.00 9.16 -6.69
N THR A 77 -14.15 8.24 -7.14
CA THR A 77 -12.71 8.29 -6.89
C THR A 77 -12.06 9.53 -7.52
N LEU A 78 -12.40 9.84 -8.78
CA LEU A 78 -11.89 11.03 -9.46
C LEU A 78 -12.35 12.32 -8.74
N THR A 79 -13.61 12.39 -8.33
CA THR A 79 -14.13 13.52 -7.54
C THR A 79 -13.39 13.67 -6.21
N TYR A 80 -13.16 12.55 -5.51
CA TYR A 80 -12.40 12.55 -4.26
C TYR A 80 -10.97 13.04 -4.48
N LEU A 81 -10.31 12.55 -5.52
CA LEU A 81 -8.95 12.95 -5.84
C LEU A 81 -8.88 14.42 -6.27
N ASP A 82 -9.87 14.95 -6.98
CA ASP A 82 -9.92 16.36 -7.36
C ASP A 82 -10.02 17.28 -6.13
N HIS A 83 -10.78 16.88 -5.11
CA HIS A 83 -10.95 17.66 -3.89
C HIS A 83 -9.78 17.53 -2.90
N PHE A 84 -9.17 16.34 -2.78
CA PHE A 84 -8.19 16.03 -1.75
C PHE A 84 -6.75 15.92 -2.26
N ALA A 85 -6.52 15.90 -3.58
CA ALA A 85 -5.18 16.04 -4.13
C ALA A 85 -4.66 17.44 -3.81
N ARG A 86 -3.45 17.48 -3.28
CA ARG A 86 -2.83 18.72 -2.80
C ARG A 86 -1.98 19.39 -3.87
N PHE A 87 -1.42 18.56 -4.76
CA PHE A 87 -0.57 19.00 -5.84
C PHE A 87 -1.18 18.52 -7.15
N THR A 88 -1.65 19.46 -7.97
CA THR A 88 -2.27 19.16 -9.27
C THR A 88 -1.27 19.27 -10.42
N GLN A 89 -0.20 20.04 -10.24
CA GLN A 89 0.89 20.17 -11.21
C GLN A 89 1.90 19.06 -11.03
N LYS A 90 2.32 18.45 -12.15
CA LYS A 90 3.24 17.32 -12.19
C LYS A 90 4.58 17.65 -11.54
N GLU A 91 5.09 18.84 -11.78
CA GLU A 91 6.37 19.33 -11.27
C GLU A 91 6.36 19.39 -9.73
N ASN A 92 5.23 19.79 -9.14
CA ASN A 92 5.06 19.86 -7.69
C ASN A 92 4.96 18.46 -7.08
N VAL A 93 4.26 17.54 -7.74
CA VAL A 93 4.17 16.14 -7.31
C VAL A 93 5.56 15.49 -7.32
N GLU A 94 6.32 15.63 -8.40
CA GLU A 94 7.68 15.09 -8.50
C GLU A 94 8.63 15.71 -7.47
N ALA A 95 8.51 17.01 -7.20
CA ALA A 95 9.32 17.67 -6.18
C ALA A 95 9.06 17.08 -4.78
N VAL A 96 7.79 16.84 -4.43
CA VAL A 96 7.39 16.23 -3.16
C VAL A 96 7.82 14.76 -3.09
N GLU A 97 7.64 14.01 -4.17
CA GLU A 97 8.11 12.62 -4.25
C GLU A 97 9.62 12.52 -4.03
N ARG A 98 10.42 13.38 -4.68
CA ARG A 98 11.88 13.45 -4.50
C ARG A 98 12.25 13.80 -3.06
N LEU A 99 11.56 14.78 -2.46
CA LEU A 99 11.78 15.19 -1.07
C LEU A 99 11.50 14.04 -0.11
N LEU A 100 10.34 13.38 -0.22
CA LEU A 100 9.97 12.25 0.62
C LEU A 100 10.88 11.03 0.39
N SER A 101 11.36 10.84 -0.84
CA SER A 101 12.31 9.77 -1.20
C SER A 101 13.69 9.92 -0.56
N ALA A 102 14.09 11.15 -0.23
CA ALA A 102 15.36 11.39 0.46
C ALA A 102 15.35 10.79 1.89
N HIS A 103 14.18 10.62 2.49
CA HIS A 103 14.01 10.08 3.84
C HIS A 103 13.90 8.54 3.82
N LYS A 104 15.05 7.86 3.71
CA LYS A 104 15.14 6.39 3.66
C LYS A 104 14.65 5.64 4.91
N ASN A 105 14.47 6.35 6.02
CA ASN A 105 14.01 5.77 7.28
C ASN A 105 12.48 5.60 7.34
N LEU A 106 11.76 6.09 6.33
CA LEU A 106 10.30 6.01 6.26
C LEU A 106 9.90 4.88 5.32
N ALA A 107 8.95 4.05 5.77
CA ALA A 107 8.32 3.06 4.93
C ALA A 107 7.53 3.76 3.80
N LYS A 108 7.35 3.06 2.68
CA LYS A 108 6.65 3.61 1.50
C LYS A 108 5.24 4.10 1.86
N PHE A 109 4.52 3.31 2.66
CA PHE A 109 3.21 3.68 3.19
C PHE A 109 3.23 4.98 4.00
N GLU A 110 4.18 5.15 4.93
CA GLU A 110 4.31 6.37 5.73
C GLU A 110 4.59 7.58 4.85
N ARG A 111 5.43 7.41 3.82
CA ARG A 111 5.71 8.48 2.85
C ARG A 111 4.45 8.87 2.09
N ALA A 112 3.68 7.92 1.60
CA ALA A 112 2.41 8.19 0.93
C ALA A 112 1.40 8.88 1.87
N GLN A 113 1.38 8.49 3.15
CA GLN A 113 0.57 9.16 4.17
C GLN A 113 1.03 10.60 4.37
N LEU A 114 2.32 10.89 4.50
CA LEU A 114 2.83 12.27 4.66
C LEU A 114 2.55 13.17 3.44
N GLY A 115 2.64 12.61 2.23
CA GLY A 115 2.32 13.35 1.01
C GLY A 115 0.81 13.64 0.86
N SER A 116 -0.04 12.83 1.49
CA SER A 116 -1.50 12.93 1.41
C SER A 116 -2.11 13.72 2.58
N LEU A 117 -1.69 13.43 3.80
CA LEU A 117 -2.11 14.03 5.06
C LEU A 117 -1.07 15.09 5.47
N CYS A 118 -1.32 16.37 5.21
CA CYS A 118 -0.51 17.36 5.92
C CYS A 118 -0.96 17.44 7.37
N CYS A 119 -0.07 17.11 8.29
CA CYS A 119 -0.18 17.46 9.69
C CYS A 119 -0.06 18.99 9.84
N GLU A 120 -1.14 19.76 9.63
CA GLU A 120 -1.11 21.22 9.85
C GLU A 120 -0.99 21.60 11.33
N LYS A 121 -1.04 20.62 12.24
CA LYS A 121 -0.76 20.85 13.65
C LYS A 121 0.24 19.82 14.15
N ARG A 122 1.46 20.29 14.40
CA ARG A 122 2.21 19.86 15.60
C ARG A 122 1.40 20.27 16.84
N ARG A 123 0.22 19.69 17.04
CA ARG A 123 -0.51 19.79 18.30
C ARG A 123 0.15 18.80 19.24
N ARG A 124 1.25 19.27 19.84
CA ARG A 124 1.84 18.70 21.05
C ARG A 124 0.71 18.63 22.09
N GLY A 125 0.07 17.48 22.20
CA GLY A 125 -1.19 17.38 22.94
C GLY A 125 -1.83 16.01 22.84
N LYS A 126 -1.14 15.01 23.41
CA LYS A 126 -1.69 13.77 23.97
C LYS A 126 -2.57 12.86 23.09
N ASP A 127 -2.65 13.09 21.79
CA ASP A 127 -3.00 12.07 20.80
C ASP A 127 -1.79 11.89 19.90
N SER A 128 -0.99 10.88 20.24
CA SER A 128 0.26 10.57 19.55
C SER A 128 -0.05 9.82 18.26
N ASP A 129 0.29 10.41 17.12
CA ASP A 129 0.48 9.68 15.87
C ASP A 129 1.42 8.49 16.13
N PRO A 130 1.03 7.25 15.80
CA PRO A 130 1.69 6.07 16.34
C PRO A 130 3.06 5.72 15.73
N VAL A 131 3.68 6.52 14.85
CA VAL A 131 4.82 6.02 14.04
C VAL A 131 6.18 6.67 14.29
N THR A 132 6.26 7.77 15.03
CA THR A 132 7.52 8.51 15.18
C THR A 132 8.11 8.40 16.59
N SER A 133 8.63 7.23 16.97
CA SER A 133 9.46 7.09 18.18
C SER A 133 10.47 5.95 18.07
N ARG A 134 11.38 6.06 17.10
CA ARG A 134 12.70 5.41 17.20
C ARG A 134 13.78 6.36 16.69
N GLN A 135 14.42 7.07 17.63
CA GLN A 135 15.87 7.28 17.64
C GLN A 135 16.31 7.92 18.97
N ASP A 136 17.10 7.12 19.69
CA ASP A 136 18.33 7.46 20.41
C ASP A 136 18.34 8.65 21.40
N GLN A 137 18.50 8.32 22.69
CA GLN A 137 19.49 9.00 23.53
C GLN A 137 19.87 8.14 24.74
N GLY A 138 20.96 7.37 24.59
CA GLY A 138 21.86 7.12 25.70
C GLY A 138 22.92 8.23 25.74
N ARG A 139 23.01 8.98 26.85
CA ARG A 139 24.26 9.59 27.39
C ARG A 139 24.00 10.36 28.70
N GLY A 140 24.58 9.84 29.78
CA GLY A 140 25.29 10.65 30.79
C GLY A 140 24.51 11.15 32.03
N SER A 141 24.69 10.47 33.16
CA SER A 141 24.92 11.11 34.48
C SER A 141 25.43 10.08 35.50
N PRO A 142 26.69 10.12 35.93
CA PRO A 142 27.10 9.47 37.18
C PRO A 142 26.78 10.42 38.35
N GLY A 143 25.90 9.97 39.24
CA GLY A 143 25.53 10.69 40.44
C GLY A 143 26.73 10.91 41.37
N SER A 144 26.83 12.12 41.91
CA SER A 144 27.70 12.43 43.05
C SER A 144 27.01 11.94 44.33
N PRO A 145 27.69 11.20 45.22
CA PRO A 145 27.22 11.01 46.59
C PRO A 145 27.76 12.12 47.50
N ARG A 146 26.89 12.65 48.37
CA ARG A 146 27.27 13.31 49.63
C ARG A 146 27.39 12.25 50.71
#